data_AF-G7JZA4-F1
#
_entry.id   AF-G7JZA4-F1
#
_cell.length_a   1.000
_cell.length_b   1.000
_cell.length_c   1.000
_cell.angle_alpha   90.00
_cell.angle_beta   90.00
_cell.angle_gamma   90.00
#
_symmetry.space_group_name_H-M   'P 1'
#
loop_
_entity.id
_entity.type
_entity.pdbx_description
1 polymer ?
#
loop_
_entity_poly.entity_id
_entity_poly.type
_entity_poly.pdbx_seq_one_letter_code
_entity_poly.pdbx_strand_id
1 'polypeptide(L)'
;MAVSPISVLPDELLMEILSRVDSSNHLDLRCVCNLWKSLIRDPQFMKNHILRSITGFSSLSYKIEGHFIAFKSHIVYNPPLVPNVEEDVDVDVDVDVDGADSGEGEGEGEGEGDDDDDDDEDDDEEDEEVLRWKALIKLSNLERKEEQLKKRKNMDKIDEKTMIIRMAKLDIFLVVVRYMKSFMLNYLKSLEDRDILNENLESLRVEMQTMEDRLMCLKIFIKFYLRAISISMFSLVQPLWNFRLGD
;
A
#
# COMPACT_ATOMS: atom_id res chain seq x y z
N MET A 1 -27.58 30.90 -32.55
CA MET A 1 -26.38 30.08 -32.30
C MET A 1 -26.47 29.58 -30.87
N ALA A 2 -26.55 28.27 -30.66
CA ALA A 2 -26.61 27.72 -29.31
C ALA A 2 -25.24 27.90 -28.64
N VAL A 3 -25.18 28.70 -27.59
CA VAL A 3 -23.99 28.84 -26.76
C VAL A 3 -23.78 27.50 -26.07
N SER A 4 -22.60 26.89 -26.27
CA SER A 4 -22.30 25.60 -25.64
C SER A 4 -22.36 25.78 -24.11
N PRO A 5 -23.11 24.96 -23.35
CA PRO A 5 -23.34 25.16 -21.91
C PRO A 5 -22.04 25.27 -21.10
N ILE A 6 -20.96 24.66 -21.59
CA ILE A 6 -19.63 24.65 -20.97
C ILE A 6 -18.97 26.05 -20.98
N SER A 7 -19.35 26.94 -21.90
CA SER A 7 -18.79 28.31 -22.00
C SER A 7 -19.40 29.30 -21.01
N VAL A 8 -20.43 28.90 -20.26
CA VAL A 8 -21.13 29.75 -19.28
C VAL A 8 -20.62 29.50 -17.86
N LEU A 9 -19.97 28.36 -17.60
CA LEU A 9 -19.54 27.97 -16.27
C LEU A 9 -18.08 28.42 -15.99
N PRO A 10 -17.81 29.13 -14.88
CA PRO A 10 -16.44 29.46 -14.47
C PRO A 10 -15.54 28.23 -14.30
N ASP A 11 -14.26 28.41 -14.59
CA ASP A 11 -13.24 27.36 -14.50
C ASP A 11 -13.17 26.75 -13.09
N GLU A 12 -13.39 27.55 -12.04
CA GLU A 12 -13.39 27.07 -10.65
C GLU A 12 -14.48 26.04 -10.39
N LEU A 13 -15.69 26.29 -10.90
CA LEU A 13 -16.82 25.36 -10.76
C LEU A 13 -16.62 24.12 -11.62
N LEU A 14 -16.04 24.27 -12.83
CA LEU A 14 -15.67 23.12 -13.65
C LEU A 14 -14.63 22.24 -12.93
N MET A 15 -13.60 22.83 -12.33
CA MET A 15 -12.61 22.10 -11.54
C MET A 15 -13.26 21.37 -10.35
N GLU A 16 -14.19 22.01 -9.65
CA GLU A 16 -14.93 21.38 -8.56
C GLU A 16 -15.74 20.18 -9.06
N ILE A 17 -16.48 20.32 -10.16
CA ILE A 17 -17.26 19.24 -10.78
C ILE A 17 -16.34 18.09 -11.20
N LEU A 18 -15.26 18.39 -11.91
CA LEU A 18 -14.30 17.39 -12.37
C LEU A 18 -13.66 16.65 -11.19
N SER A 19 -13.46 17.32 -10.04
CA SER A 19 -12.93 16.67 -8.84
C SER A 19 -13.91 15.67 -8.20
N ARG A 20 -15.20 15.72 -8.58
CA ARG A 20 -16.27 14.80 -8.12
C ARG A 20 -16.38 13.53 -8.93
N VAL A 21 -15.75 13.48 -10.11
CA VAL A 21 -15.69 12.25 -10.88
C VAL A 21 -14.84 11.23 -10.12
N ASP A 22 -15.20 9.95 -10.16
CA ASP A 22 -14.45 8.92 -9.46
C ASP A 22 -13.02 8.77 -10.00
N SER A 23 -12.10 8.42 -9.09
CA SER A 23 -10.65 8.40 -9.31
C SER A 23 -10.21 7.51 -10.49
N SER A 24 -11.00 6.49 -10.83
CA SER A 24 -10.72 5.52 -11.90
C SER A 24 -10.65 6.13 -13.30
N ASN A 25 -11.39 7.22 -13.58
CA ASN A 25 -11.61 7.70 -14.95
C ASN A 25 -10.98 9.07 -15.25
N HIS A 26 -10.07 9.57 -14.41
CA HIS A 26 -9.52 10.93 -14.59
C HIS A 26 -8.62 11.08 -15.82
N LEU A 27 -8.07 9.97 -16.32
CA LEU A 27 -7.35 9.96 -17.59
C LEU A 27 -8.31 10.17 -18.77
N ASP A 28 -9.52 9.63 -18.69
CA ASP A 28 -10.56 9.74 -19.72
C ASP A 28 -11.11 11.15 -19.83
N LEU A 29 -11.15 11.88 -18.71
CA LEU A 29 -11.55 13.30 -18.68
C LEU A 29 -10.69 14.18 -19.61
N ARG A 30 -9.47 13.75 -19.96
CA ARG A 30 -8.58 14.47 -20.89
C ARG A 30 -8.98 14.31 -22.35
N CYS A 31 -9.71 13.27 -22.67
CA CYS A 31 -10.15 12.95 -24.01
C CYS A 31 -11.49 13.63 -24.36
N VAL A 32 -12.16 14.24 -23.37
CA VAL A 32 -13.46 14.90 -23.56
C VAL A 32 -13.35 16.16 -24.39
N CYS A 33 -12.52 17.13 -23.98
CA CYS A 33 -12.25 18.35 -24.74
C CYS A 33 -10.96 19.06 -24.28
N ASN A 34 -10.48 20.04 -25.07
CA ASN A 34 -9.27 20.80 -24.76
C ASN A 34 -9.37 21.58 -23.44
N LEU A 35 -10.56 22.08 -23.09
CA LEU A 35 -10.78 22.80 -21.83
C LEU A 35 -10.55 21.87 -20.63
N TRP A 36 -11.17 20.69 -20.62
CA TRP A 36 -11.01 19.72 -19.53
C TRP A 36 -9.56 19.23 -19.43
N LYS A 37 -8.90 18.98 -20.57
CA LYS A 37 -7.47 18.65 -20.61
C LYS A 37 -6.60 19.74 -19.99
N SER A 38 -6.95 21.01 -20.16
CA SER A 38 -6.27 22.15 -19.54
C SER A 38 -6.54 22.19 -18.03
N LEU A 39 -7.80 22.11 -17.61
CA LEU A 39 -8.20 22.17 -16.21
C LEU A 39 -7.61 21.03 -15.37
N ILE A 40 -7.50 19.82 -15.90
CA ILE A 40 -6.91 18.66 -15.19
C ILE A 40 -5.41 18.85 -14.93
N ARG A 41 -4.73 19.70 -15.73
CA ARG A 41 -3.33 20.07 -15.52
C ARG A 41 -3.18 21.25 -14.56
N ASP A 42 -4.27 21.90 -14.16
CA ASP A 42 -4.22 23.06 -13.30
C ASP A 42 -3.77 22.67 -11.86
N PRO A 43 -2.83 23.42 -11.24
CA PRO A 43 -2.39 23.15 -9.89
C PRO A 43 -3.49 23.22 -8.82
N GLN A 44 -4.51 24.08 -8.99
CA GLN A 44 -5.65 24.17 -8.06
C GLN A 44 -6.56 22.96 -8.20
N PHE A 45 -6.83 22.51 -9.43
CA PHE A 45 -7.52 21.24 -9.64
C PHE A 45 -6.81 20.10 -8.90
N MET A 46 -5.49 20.03 -9.08
CA MET A 46 -4.65 19.02 -8.44
C MET A 46 -4.71 19.11 -6.90
N LYS A 47 -4.70 20.32 -6.34
CA LYS A 47 -4.85 20.55 -4.89
C LYS A 47 -6.17 19.98 -4.38
N ASN A 48 -7.26 20.33 -5.04
CA ASN A 48 -8.60 19.92 -4.67
C ASN A 48 -8.76 18.40 -4.80
N HIS A 49 -8.26 17.82 -5.89
CA HIS A 49 -8.31 16.39 -6.13
C HIS A 49 -7.53 15.59 -5.05
N ILE A 50 -6.32 16.02 -4.68
CA ILE A 50 -5.57 15.35 -3.60
C ILE A 50 -6.28 15.50 -2.26
N LEU A 51 -6.68 16.73 -1.90
CA LEU A 51 -7.33 16.99 -0.62
C LEU A 51 -8.56 16.10 -0.46
N ARG A 52 -9.39 16.06 -1.50
CA ARG A 52 -10.59 15.24 -1.51
C ARG A 52 -10.32 13.74 -1.50
N SER A 53 -9.29 13.29 -2.22
CA SER A 53 -8.88 11.89 -2.18
C SER A 53 -8.43 11.50 -0.77
N ILE A 54 -7.63 12.35 -0.10
CA ILE A 54 -7.21 12.16 1.29
C ILE A 54 -8.43 12.07 2.23
N THR A 55 -9.35 13.03 2.16
CA THR A 55 -10.59 12.99 2.96
C THR A 55 -11.38 11.70 2.71
N GLY A 56 -11.46 11.29 1.45
CA GLY A 56 -12.09 10.04 1.05
C GLY A 56 -11.39 8.78 1.57
N PHE A 57 -10.06 8.80 1.69
CA PHE A 57 -9.29 7.72 2.32
C PHE A 57 -9.52 7.69 3.82
N SER A 58 -9.45 8.84 4.51
CA SER A 58 -9.71 8.91 5.95
C SER A 58 -11.08 8.32 6.30
N SER A 59 -12.13 8.68 5.55
CA SER A 59 -13.46 8.10 5.76
C SER A 59 -13.47 6.58 5.58
N LEU A 60 -12.74 6.04 4.61
CA LEU A 60 -12.68 4.60 4.36
C LEU A 60 -11.83 3.88 5.41
N SER A 61 -10.73 4.48 5.85
CA SER A 61 -9.90 3.97 6.94
C SER A 61 -10.69 3.83 8.24
N TYR A 62 -11.54 4.80 8.58
CA TYR A 62 -12.39 4.70 9.77
C TYR A 62 -13.41 3.57 9.68
N LYS A 63 -13.95 3.27 8.48
CA LYS A 63 -14.87 2.15 8.30
C LYS A 63 -14.17 0.80 8.43
N ILE A 64 -13.02 0.65 7.77
CA ILE A 64 -12.15 -0.53 7.86
C ILE A 64 -11.76 -0.77 9.33
N GLU A 65 -11.37 0.27 10.05
CA GLU A 65 -11.04 0.19 11.47
C GLU A 65 -12.24 -0.26 12.32
N GLY A 66 -13.43 0.28 12.05
CA GLY A 66 -14.66 -0.15 12.72
C GLY A 66 -14.98 -1.63 12.49
N HIS A 67 -14.92 -2.09 11.25
CA HIS A 67 -15.12 -3.51 10.90
C HIS A 67 -14.04 -4.40 11.55
N PHE A 68 -12.77 -3.96 11.58
CA PHE A 68 -11.68 -4.69 12.20
C PHE A 68 -11.84 -4.80 13.73
N ILE A 69 -12.27 -3.73 14.39
CA ILE A 69 -12.56 -3.75 15.84
C ILE A 69 -13.73 -4.70 16.13
N ALA A 70 -14.84 -4.60 15.38
CA ALA A 70 -15.99 -5.49 15.54
C ALA A 70 -15.61 -6.96 15.35
N PHE A 71 -14.81 -7.24 14.32
CA PHE A 71 -14.22 -8.54 14.04
C PHE A 71 -13.38 -9.05 15.22
N LYS A 72 -12.44 -8.24 15.71
CA LYS A 72 -11.56 -8.60 16.83
C LYS A 72 -12.36 -8.86 18.11
N SER A 73 -13.36 -8.04 18.40
CA SER A 73 -14.25 -8.24 19.55
C SER A 73 -14.99 -9.58 19.46
N HIS A 74 -15.48 -9.96 18.28
CA HIS A 74 -16.15 -11.26 18.13
C HIS A 74 -15.21 -12.44 18.44
N ILE A 75 -13.95 -12.36 18.03
CA ILE A 75 -12.95 -13.42 18.30
C ILE A 75 -12.59 -13.48 19.79
N VAL A 76 -12.41 -12.33 20.44
CA VAL A 76 -11.96 -12.27 21.84
C VAL A 76 -13.08 -12.65 22.82
N TYR A 77 -14.32 -12.22 22.56
CA TYR A 77 -15.44 -12.46 23.47
C TYR A 77 -16.22 -13.74 23.19
N ASN A 78 -16.07 -14.33 22.00
CA ASN A 78 -16.60 -15.64 21.67
C ASN A 78 -15.49 -16.51 21.06
N PRO A 79 -14.48 -16.88 21.86
CA PRO A 79 -13.35 -17.66 21.38
C PRO A 79 -13.86 -19.01 20.84
N PRO A 80 -13.25 -19.55 19.77
CA PRO A 80 -13.55 -20.90 19.30
C PRO A 80 -13.54 -21.88 20.47
N LEU A 81 -14.62 -22.65 20.63
CA LEU A 81 -14.57 -23.88 21.42
C LEU A 81 -13.58 -24.80 20.70
N VAL A 82 -12.36 -24.91 21.23
CA VAL A 82 -11.39 -25.89 20.76
C VAL A 82 -11.98 -27.27 21.04
N PRO A 83 -12.08 -28.18 20.04
CA PRO A 83 -12.41 -29.56 20.32
C PRO A 83 -11.36 -30.13 21.27
N ASN A 84 -11.79 -30.60 22.45
CA ASN A 84 -10.92 -31.38 23.32
C ASN A 84 -10.38 -32.56 22.50
N VAL A 85 -9.09 -32.54 22.20
CA VAL A 85 -8.38 -33.75 21.82
C VAL A 85 -8.21 -34.50 23.13
N GLU A 86 -8.99 -35.56 23.32
CA GLU A 86 -8.72 -36.53 24.37
C GLU A 86 -7.34 -37.12 24.06
N GLU A 87 -6.34 -36.81 24.89
CA GLU A 87 -5.01 -37.43 24.81
C GLU A 87 -5.14 -38.90 25.25
N ASP A 88 -5.32 -39.80 24.29
CA ASP A 88 -5.05 -41.22 24.48
C ASP A 88 -3.52 -41.41 24.58
N VAL A 89 -2.99 -41.28 25.79
CA VAL A 89 -1.61 -41.66 26.12
C VAL A 89 -1.59 -43.16 26.42
N ASP A 90 -1.34 -43.96 25.39
CA ASP A 90 -0.91 -45.35 25.59
C ASP A 90 0.54 -45.36 26.09
N VAL A 91 0.69 -45.58 27.40
CA VAL A 91 1.97 -45.79 28.06
C VAL A 91 2.35 -47.27 27.93
N ASP A 92 3.20 -47.60 26.98
CA ASP A 92 3.94 -48.87 26.99
C ASP A 92 5.29 -48.66 27.67
N VAL A 93 5.35 -49.02 28.96
CA VAL A 93 6.58 -49.22 29.72
C VAL A 93 7.07 -50.64 29.45
N ASP A 94 8.15 -50.77 28.69
CA ASP A 94 8.99 -51.97 28.74
C ASP A 94 10.36 -51.61 29.33
N VAL A 95 10.53 -52.09 30.56
CA VAL A 95 11.79 -52.14 31.32
C VAL A 95 12.34 -53.55 31.15
N ASP A 96 13.61 -53.66 30.75
CA ASP A 96 14.62 -54.61 31.24
C ASP A 96 15.83 -54.59 30.27
N VAL A 97 17.09 -54.83 30.59
CA VAL A 97 17.96 -54.84 31.78
C VAL A 97 19.25 -55.53 31.28
N ASP A 98 20.41 -55.05 31.76
CA ASP A 98 21.73 -55.70 31.80
C ASP A 98 22.58 -55.94 30.54
N GLY A 99 23.88 -55.64 30.70
CA GLY A 99 24.95 -56.37 30.02
C GLY A 99 26.18 -55.53 29.65
N ALA A 100 27.14 -55.45 30.56
CA ALA A 100 28.49 -54.93 30.33
C ALA A 100 29.26 -55.73 29.25
N ASP A 101 30.12 -55.09 28.46
CA ASP A 101 31.52 -55.53 28.29
C ASP A 101 32.37 -54.49 27.54
N SER A 102 33.64 -54.49 27.92
CA SER A 102 34.84 -53.82 27.44
C SER A 102 35.18 -54.02 25.95
N GLY A 103 35.95 -53.09 25.38
CA GLY A 103 36.64 -53.31 24.11
C GLY A 103 37.16 -52.05 23.45
N GLU A 104 38.45 -51.76 23.66
CA GLU A 104 39.24 -50.82 22.88
C GLU A 104 39.29 -51.22 21.40
N GLY A 105 39.36 -50.23 20.51
CA GLY A 105 39.56 -50.44 19.08
C GLY A 105 39.82 -49.12 18.37
N GLU A 106 41.09 -48.69 18.38
CA GLU A 106 41.60 -47.69 17.45
C GLU A 106 41.53 -48.24 16.03
N GLY A 107 40.94 -47.48 15.12
CA GLY A 107 40.83 -47.83 13.70
C GLY A 107 40.84 -46.56 12.86
N GLU A 108 42.02 -46.25 12.31
CA GLU A 108 42.19 -45.31 11.21
C GLU A 108 41.45 -45.82 9.97
N GLY A 109 40.69 -44.94 9.32
CA GLY A 109 39.96 -45.24 8.09
C GLY A 109 39.74 -43.96 7.31
N GLU A 110 40.63 -43.71 6.34
CA GLU A 110 40.44 -42.75 5.26
C GLU A 110 39.20 -43.13 4.45
N GLY A 111 38.28 -42.19 4.27
CA GLY A 111 37.09 -42.34 3.44
C GLY A 111 36.79 -41.02 2.76
N GLU A 112 37.20 -40.93 1.50
CA GLU A 112 36.72 -39.95 0.53
C GLU A 112 35.21 -40.16 0.33
N GLY A 113 34.43 -39.08 0.47
CA GLY A 113 32.98 -39.07 0.25
C GLY A 113 32.60 -37.72 -0.33
N ASP A 114 32.17 -37.79 -1.59
CA ASP A 114 31.74 -36.71 -2.47
C ASP A 114 30.52 -35.94 -1.95
N ASP A 115 30.43 -34.69 -2.42
CA ASP A 115 29.25 -33.93 -2.83
C ASP A 115 27.96 -34.08 -2.01
N ASP A 116 27.64 -33.03 -1.25
CA ASP A 116 26.30 -32.43 -1.26
C ASP A 116 26.46 -30.93 -0.92
N ASP A 117 26.56 -30.11 -1.96
CA ASP A 117 26.33 -28.67 -1.89
C ASP A 117 24.85 -28.46 -1.55
N ASP A 118 24.51 -28.49 -0.26
CA ASP A 118 23.29 -27.89 0.24
C ASP A 118 23.46 -26.36 0.14
N ASP A 119 23.22 -25.84 -1.07
CA ASP A 119 22.80 -24.45 -1.27
C ASP A 119 21.44 -24.31 -0.56
N ASP A 120 21.50 -24.15 0.76
CA ASP A 120 20.47 -23.49 1.55
C ASP A 120 20.39 -22.06 1.01
N GLU A 121 19.60 -21.88 -0.06
CA GLU A 121 18.99 -20.60 -0.36
C GLU A 121 18.13 -20.26 0.85
N ASP A 122 18.76 -19.61 1.83
CA ASP A 122 18.11 -18.84 2.88
C ASP A 122 17.17 -17.85 2.17
N ASP A 123 15.96 -18.32 1.89
CA ASP A 123 14.84 -17.51 1.48
C ASP A 123 14.53 -16.66 2.72
N ASP A 124 15.25 -15.53 2.82
CA ASP A 124 15.06 -14.48 3.81
C ASP A 124 13.61 -13.98 3.69
N GLU A 125 12.65 -14.73 4.24
CA GLU A 125 11.33 -14.23 4.61
C GLU A 125 11.59 -13.15 5.66
N GLU A 126 11.91 -11.93 5.20
CA GLU A 126 11.97 -10.76 6.07
C GLU A 126 10.66 -10.72 6.85
N ASP A 127 10.73 -11.00 8.16
CA ASP A 127 9.60 -11.00 9.08
C ASP A 127 8.62 -9.86 8.75
N GLU A 128 7.35 -10.20 8.50
CA GLU A 128 6.33 -9.21 8.13
C GLU A 128 6.27 -8.03 9.12
N GLU A 129 6.60 -8.29 10.39
CA GLU A 129 6.71 -7.28 11.43
C GLU A 129 7.87 -6.30 11.20
N VAL A 130 9.02 -6.77 10.73
CA VAL A 130 10.18 -5.96 10.35
C VAL A 130 9.85 -5.04 9.18
N LEU A 131 9.15 -5.55 8.16
CA LEU A 131 8.66 -4.76 7.03
C LEU A 131 7.70 -3.64 7.50
N ARG A 132 6.78 -3.96 8.43
CA ARG A 132 5.85 -2.99 9.03
C ARG A 132 6.59 -1.88 9.78
N TRP A 133 7.55 -2.21 10.63
CA TRP A 133 8.34 -1.20 11.37
C TRP A 133 9.18 -0.33 10.43
N LYS A 134 9.84 -0.93 9.42
CA LYS A 134 10.56 -0.20 8.36
C LYS A 134 9.64 0.78 7.63
N ALA A 135 8.40 0.38 7.31
CA ALA A 135 7.41 1.23 6.64
C ALA A 135 6.98 2.43 7.52
N LEU A 136 6.71 2.21 8.81
CA LEU A 136 6.33 3.27 9.75
C LEU A 136 7.44 4.31 9.96
N ILE A 137 8.70 3.86 10.09
CA ILE A 137 9.85 4.75 10.20
C ILE A 137 9.96 5.63 8.95
N LYS A 138 9.83 5.04 7.75
CA LYS A 138 9.84 5.79 6.48
C LYS A 138 8.72 6.84 6.43
N LEU A 139 7.50 6.51 6.86
CA LEU A 139 6.39 7.47 6.93
C LEU A 139 6.68 8.65 7.86
N SER A 140 7.16 8.39 9.07
CA SER A 140 7.47 9.45 10.04
C SER A 140 8.53 10.44 9.52
N ASN A 141 9.52 9.92 8.78
CA ASN A 141 10.57 10.72 8.16
C ASN A 141 10.04 11.57 7.00
N LEU A 142 9.11 11.04 6.19
CA LEU A 142 8.45 11.79 5.12
C LEU A 142 7.55 12.90 5.67
N GLU A 143 6.85 12.65 6.77
CA GLU A 143 6.01 13.66 7.44
C GLU A 143 6.83 14.84 7.95
N ARG A 144 7.93 14.55 8.64
CA ARG A 144 8.86 15.59 9.08
C ARG A 144 9.40 16.42 7.91
N LYS A 145 9.71 15.78 6.77
CA LYS A 145 10.15 16.48 5.55
C LYS A 145 9.06 17.36 4.95
N GLU A 146 7.81 16.88 4.92
CA GLU A 146 6.66 17.67 4.42
C GLU A 146 6.45 18.93 5.28
N GLU A 147 6.50 18.81 6.61
CA GLU A 147 6.38 19.95 7.52
C GLU A 147 7.51 20.97 7.36
N GLN A 148 8.75 20.51 7.20
CA GLN A 148 9.88 21.41 6.94
C GLN A 148 9.69 22.19 5.64
N LEU A 149 9.13 21.56 4.59
CA LEU A 149 8.79 22.23 3.33
C LEU A 149 7.68 23.25 3.52
N LYS A 150 6.62 22.92 4.29
CA LYS A 150 5.54 23.86 4.63
C LYS A 150 6.07 25.10 5.37
N LYS A 151 7.05 24.95 6.26
CA LYS A 151 7.66 26.08 7.01
C LYS A 151 8.54 26.97 6.13
N ARG A 152 9.16 26.44 5.08
CA ARG A 152 10.12 27.17 4.22
C ARG A 152 9.46 27.98 3.10
N LYS A 153 8.19 27.73 2.78
CA LYS A 153 7.49 28.37 1.65
C LYS A 153 6.11 28.86 2.08
N ASN A 154 5.70 30.03 1.59
CA ASN A 154 4.32 30.46 1.72
C ASN A 154 3.45 29.47 0.91
N MET A 155 2.54 28.76 1.60
CA MET A 155 2.10 27.40 1.28
C MET A 155 1.04 27.31 0.15
N ASP A 156 0.82 28.40 -0.57
CA ASP A 156 -0.31 28.50 -1.49
C ASP A 156 -0.09 27.77 -2.82
N LYS A 157 1.17 27.51 -3.18
CA LYS A 157 1.49 26.79 -4.41
C LYS A 157 1.91 25.36 -4.11
N ILE A 158 1.17 24.42 -4.69
CA ILE A 158 1.62 23.04 -4.80
C ILE A 158 2.90 23.02 -5.62
N ASP A 159 3.98 22.59 -4.99
CA ASP A 159 5.27 22.44 -5.65
C ASP A 159 5.62 20.96 -5.87
N GLU A 160 6.48 20.73 -6.86
CA GLU A 160 6.94 19.42 -7.28
C GLU A 160 7.50 18.58 -6.12
N LYS A 161 8.21 19.19 -5.17
CA LYS A 161 8.80 18.48 -4.02
C LYS A 161 7.73 17.96 -3.07
N THR A 162 6.69 18.76 -2.81
CA THR A 162 5.53 18.31 -2.01
C THR A 162 4.81 17.14 -2.68
N MET A 163 4.68 17.17 -4.00
CA MET A 163 4.08 16.07 -4.77
C MET A 163 4.88 14.78 -4.72
N ILE A 164 6.21 14.87 -4.85
CA ILE A 164 7.10 13.72 -4.73
C ILE A 164 6.99 13.08 -3.33
N ILE A 165 6.96 13.88 -2.27
CA ILE A 165 6.78 13.36 -0.90
C ILE A 165 5.42 12.68 -0.75
N ARG A 166 4.34 13.30 -1.24
CA ARG A 166 3.00 12.70 -1.20
C ARG A 166 2.93 11.38 -1.96
N MET A 167 3.58 11.30 -3.13
CA MET A 167 3.68 10.06 -3.91
C MET A 167 4.40 8.96 -3.11
N ALA A 168 5.53 9.28 -2.46
CA ALA A 168 6.25 8.32 -1.62
C ALA A 168 5.41 7.85 -0.42
N LYS A 169 4.62 8.74 0.20
CA LYS A 169 3.67 8.34 1.27
C LYS A 169 2.62 7.37 0.73
N LEU A 170 2.04 7.65 -0.44
CA LEU A 170 1.05 6.77 -1.07
C LEU A 170 1.61 5.38 -1.38
N ASP A 171 2.88 5.28 -1.79
CA ASP A 171 3.54 3.98 -2.00
C ASP A 171 3.60 3.17 -0.71
N ILE A 172 3.94 3.81 0.42
CA ILE A 172 3.97 3.13 1.71
C ILE A 172 2.56 2.74 2.16
N PHE A 173 1.57 3.63 1.99
CA PHE A 173 0.18 3.31 2.30
C PHE A 173 -0.36 2.13 1.47
N LEU A 174 -0.02 2.05 0.18
CA LEU A 174 -0.39 0.93 -0.68
C LEU A 174 0.19 -0.40 -0.17
N VAL A 175 1.44 -0.41 0.27
CA VAL A 175 2.05 -1.60 0.89
C VAL A 175 1.28 -2.02 2.13
N VAL A 176 0.95 -1.07 3.01
CA VAL A 176 0.15 -1.36 4.23
C VAL A 176 -1.25 -1.88 3.89
N VAL A 177 -1.95 -1.29 2.93
CA VAL A 177 -3.29 -1.74 2.53
C VAL A 177 -3.26 -3.16 1.95
N ARG A 178 -2.28 -3.46 1.10
CA ARG A 178 -2.09 -4.80 0.53
C ARG A 178 -1.74 -5.83 1.59
N TYR A 179 -0.86 -5.45 2.50
CA TYR A 179 -0.51 -6.25 3.65
C TYR A 179 -1.77 -6.61 4.45
N MET A 180 -2.54 -5.62 4.87
CA MET A 180 -3.77 -5.83 5.63
C MET A 180 -4.76 -6.70 4.87
N LYS A 181 -4.92 -6.48 3.57
CA LYS A 181 -5.78 -7.30 2.70
C LYS A 181 -5.32 -8.76 2.66
N SER A 182 -4.02 -9.01 2.48
CA SER A 182 -3.41 -10.35 2.47
C SER A 182 -3.59 -11.06 3.81
N PHE A 183 -3.25 -10.37 4.91
CA PHE A 183 -3.45 -10.85 6.27
C PHE A 183 -4.90 -11.26 6.52
N MET A 184 -5.87 -10.42 6.13
CA MET A 184 -7.29 -10.74 6.27
C MET A 184 -7.69 -11.96 5.45
N LEU A 185 -7.22 -12.10 4.20
CA LEU A 185 -7.50 -13.25 3.33
C LEU A 185 -6.89 -14.56 3.84
N ASN A 186 -5.69 -14.52 4.42
CA ASN A 186 -5.05 -15.69 5.01
C ASN A 186 -5.75 -16.10 6.31
N TYR A 187 -6.06 -15.13 7.17
CA TYR A 187 -6.81 -15.37 8.39
C TYR A 187 -8.23 -15.89 8.10
N LEU A 188 -8.80 -15.46 6.99
CA LEU A 188 -10.08 -15.93 6.48
C LEU A 188 -10.12 -17.41 6.17
N LYS A 189 -9.10 -17.88 5.45
CA LYS A 189 -8.95 -19.29 5.12
C LYS A 189 -8.88 -20.17 6.37
N SER A 190 -8.36 -19.62 7.48
CA SER A 190 -8.36 -20.31 8.78
C SER A 190 -9.70 -20.24 9.53
N LEU A 191 -10.63 -19.38 9.13
CA LEU A 191 -11.93 -19.17 9.79
C LEU A 191 -13.12 -19.72 8.98
N GLU A 192 -12.89 -20.20 7.76
CA GLU A 192 -13.92 -20.66 6.81
C GLU A 192 -14.81 -21.78 7.37
N ASP A 193 -14.37 -22.48 8.42
CA ASP A 193 -15.19 -23.43 9.18
C ASP A 193 -16.29 -22.79 10.06
N ARG A 194 -16.42 -21.45 10.10
CA ARG A 194 -17.31 -20.74 11.04
C ARG A 194 -18.18 -19.69 10.34
N ASP A 195 -19.41 -20.07 10.00
CA ASP A 195 -20.47 -19.28 9.34
C ASP A 195 -20.82 -17.91 9.96
N ILE A 196 -20.33 -17.58 11.16
CA ILE A 196 -20.80 -16.45 11.97
C ILE A 196 -20.14 -15.11 11.61
N LEU A 197 -19.03 -15.10 10.87
CA LEU A 197 -18.24 -13.88 10.62
C LEU A 197 -18.30 -13.31 9.19
N ASN A 198 -19.08 -13.91 8.29
CA ASN A 198 -18.93 -13.68 6.85
C ASN A 198 -19.27 -12.24 6.41
N GLU A 199 -20.32 -11.61 6.95
CA GLU A 199 -20.83 -10.32 6.45
C GLU A 199 -19.89 -9.12 6.74
N ASN A 200 -19.44 -8.94 8.00
CA ASN A 200 -18.52 -7.86 8.37
C ASN A 200 -17.19 -7.92 7.61
N LEU A 201 -16.79 -9.15 7.32
CA LEU A 201 -15.52 -9.44 6.71
C LEU A 201 -15.57 -9.29 5.19
N GLU A 202 -16.67 -9.68 4.55
CA GLU A 202 -16.89 -9.40 3.13
C GLU A 202 -16.95 -7.88 2.90
N SER A 203 -17.61 -7.14 3.81
CA SER A 203 -17.58 -5.66 3.82
C SER A 203 -16.14 -5.14 3.90
N LEU A 204 -15.35 -5.64 4.86
CA LEU A 204 -13.95 -5.24 5.05
C LEU A 204 -13.09 -5.52 3.81
N ARG A 205 -13.28 -6.68 3.15
CA ARG A 205 -12.59 -7.06 1.90
C ARG A 205 -12.90 -6.06 0.79
N VAL A 206 -14.17 -5.75 0.58
CA VAL A 206 -14.63 -4.80 -0.44
C VAL A 206 -14.08 -3.39 -0.16
N GLU A 207 -14.07 -2.96 1.10
CA GLU A 207 -13.54 -1.64 1.49
C GLU A 207 -12.03 -1.54 1.29
N MET A 208 -11.25 -2.57 1.65
CA MET A 208 -9.81 -2.61 1.42
C MET A 208 -9.48 -2.60 -0.08
N GLN A 209 -10.21 -3.37 -0.89
CA GLN A 209 -10.07 -3.34 -2.35
C GLN A 209 -10.36 -1.93 -2.90
N THR A 210 -11.46 -1.32 -2.45
CA THR A 210 -11.82 0.04 -2.83
C THR A 210 -10.73 1.05 -2.44
N MET A 211 -10.10 0.86 -1.27
CA MET A 211 -8.99 1.72 -0.83
C MET A 211 -7.77 1.56 -1.75
N GLU A 212 -7.39 0.33 -2.07
CA GLU A 212 -6.29 0.01 -2.97
C GLU A 212 -6.48 0.66 -4.34
N ASP A 213 -7.66 0.48 -4.94
CA ASP A 213 -7.98 1.03 -6.27
C ASP A 213 -7.90 2.55 -6.28
N ARG A 214 -8.46 3.21 -5.26
CA ARG A 214 -8.44 4.67 -5.14
C ARG A 214 -7.02 5.21 -4.91
N LEU A 215 -6.20 4.53 -4.11
CA LEU A 215 -4.79 4.88 -3.89
C LEU A 215 -3.97 4.73 -5.17
N MET A 216 -4.20 3.65 -5.93
CA MET A 216 -3.53 3.43 -7.22
C MET A 216 -3.90 4.50 -8.25
N CYS A 217 -5.19 4.84 -8.33
CA CYS A 217 -5.66 5.91 -9.20
C CYS A 217 -4.99 7.24 -8.85
N LEU A 218 -4.96 7.62 -7.57
CA LEU A 218 -4.32 8.85 -7.13
C LEU A 218 -2.81 8.87 -7.43
N LYS A 219 -2.12 7.74 -7.22
CA LYS A 219 -0.71 7.58 -7.55
C LYS A 219 -0.45 7.81 -9.04
N ILE A 220 -1.22 7.18 -9.91
CA ILE A 220 -1.13 7.36 -11.38
C ILE A 220 -1.35 8.82 -11.75
N PHE A 221 -2.34 9.46 -11.12
CA PHE A 221 -2.69 10.84 -11.37
C PHE A 221 -1.57 11.82 -10.99
N ILE A 222 -1.00 11.67 -9.78
CA ILE A 222 0.14 12.47 -9.31
C ILE A 222 1.37 12.25 -10.21
N LYS A 223 1.67 10.99 -10.57
CA LYS A 223 2.79 10.67 -11.47
C LYS A 223 2.64 11.36 -12.82
N PHE A 224 1.43 11.41 -13.36
CA PHE A 224 1.18 12.15 -14.60
C PHE A 224 1.40 13.65 -14.43
N TYR A 225 0.90 14.24 -13.34
CA TYR A 225 1.06 15.67 -13.09
C TYR A 225 2.52 16.06 -12.95
N LEU A 226 3.30 15.27 -12.21
CA LEU A 226 4.75 15.45 -12.10
C LEU A 226 5.42 15.43 -13.48
N ARG A 227 5.09 14.44 -14.34
CA ARG A 227 5.59 14.40 -15.72
C ARG A 227 5.21 15.64 -16.52
N ALA A 228 3.99 16.14 -16.39
CA ALA A 228 3.54 17.34 -17.09
C ALA A 228 4.33 18.59 -16.67
N ILE A 229 4.63 18.73 -15.37
CA ILE A 229 5.48 19.82 -14.85
C ILE A 229 6.91 19.68 -15.38
N SER A 230 7.49 18.48 -15.29
CA SER A 230 8.87 18.26 -15.74
C SER A 230 9.02 18.59 -17.23
N ILE A 231 8.10 18.12 -18.09
CA ILE A 231 8.09 18.43 -19.54
C ILE A 231 7.91 19.94 -19.78
N SER A 232 7.02 20.59 -19.03
CA SER A 232 6.81 22.04 -19.13
C SER A 232 8.09 22.83 -18.81
N MET A 233 8.87 22.38 -17.83
CA MET A 233 10.15 22.99 -17.46
C MET A 233 11.19 22.86 -18.58
N PHE A 234 11.29 21.68 -19.21
CA PHE A 234 12.19 21.48 -20.36
C PHE A 234 11.79 22.34 -21.57
N SER A 235 10.50 22.51 -21.85
CA SER A 235 10.01 23.34 -22.95
C SER A 235 10.23 24.85 -22.75
N LEU A 236 10.24 25.32 -21.50
CA LEU A 236 10.50 26.72 -21.14
C LEU A 236 12.00 27.07 -21.14
N VAL A 237 12.87 26.07 -20.95
CA VAL A 237 14.34 26.26 -20.93
C VAL A 237 14.98 26.03 -22.30
N GLN A 238 14.29 25.35 -23.22
CA GLN A 238 14.74 25.13 -24.61
C GLN A 238 15.11 26.43 -25.37
N PRO A 239 14.35 27.53 -25.28
CA PRO A 239 14.72 28.79 -25.93
C PRO A 239 15.98 29.44 -25.33
N LEU A 240 16.25 29.22 -24.04
CA LEU A 240 17.40 29.80 -23.34
C LEU A 240 18.70 29.00 -23.59
N TRP A 241 18.60 27.71 -23.89
CA TRP A 241 19.75 26.89 -24.29
C TRP A 241 20.19 27.14 -25.73
N ASN A 242 19.24 27.43 -26.64
CA ASN A 242 19.56 27.74 -28.04
C ASN A 242 20.22 29.12 -28.22
N PHE A 243 20.20 29.99 -27.21
CA PHE A 243 20.84 31.31 -27.26
C PHE A 243 22.30 31.31 -26.78
N ARG A 244 22.80 30.20 -26.21
CA ARG A 244 24.16 30.12 -25.62
C ARG A 244 25.15 29.26 -26.40
N LEU A 245 24.72 28.72 -27.55
CA LEU A 245 25.51 27.89 -28.45
C LEU A 245 25.60 28.45 -29.87
N GLY A 246 25.17 29.70 -30.06
CA GLY A 246 25.30 30.44 -31.30
C GLY A 246 25.96 31.79 -31.05
N ASP A 247 27.25 31.77 -30.73
CA ASP A 247 28.23 32.83 -30.99
C ASP A 247 29.63 32.20 -31.06
#